data_AF-A0A6A4ZFG6-F1
#
_entry.id   AF-A0A6A4ZFG6-F1
#
_cell.length_a   1.000
_cell.length_b   1.000
_cell.length_c   1.000
_cell.angle_alpha   90.00
_cell.angle_beta   90.00
_cell.angle_gamma   90.00
#
_symmetry.space_group_name_H-M   'P 1'
#
loop_
_entity.id
_entity.type
_entity.pdbx_description
1 polymer ?
#
loop_
_entity_poly.entity_id
_entity_poly.type
_entity_poly.pdbx_seq_one_letter_code
_entity_poly.pdbx_strand_id
1 'polypeptide(L)'
;MASTETPPSDSHFVTISTPKVGDIDIPPPAARPSQGSPGKSHLRKVPKLAIEWQIDELSAQITKGRGVTETKVILKNVNGLASAGQLVVIMGPSGAGKSSMLDIIAGRNKDFKGHVKVNGLPWSKELNKRACYVMQ
;
A
#
# COMPACT_ATOMS: atom_id res chain seq x y z
N MET A 1 36.76 1.90 12.41
CA MET A 1 35.88 2.81 13.18
C MET A 1 35.02 3.59 12.20
N ALA A 2 33.73 3.26 12.11
CA ALA A 2 32.63 4.15 11.70
C ALA A 2 31.35 3.34 11.88
N SER A 3 30.76 3.48 13.06
CA SER A 3 29.45 2.97 13.44
C SER A 3 28.37 3.63 12.58
N THR A 4 27.35 2.90 12.16
CA THR A 4 26.06 3.52 11.83
C THR A 4 24.95 2.58 12.29
N GLU A 5 24.06 3.18 13.05
CA GLU A 5 23.18 2.58 14.03
C GLU A 5 22.11 1.67 13.43
N THR A 6 21.87 0.56 14.12
CA THR A 6 20.72 -0.31 13.96
C THR A 6 19.50 0.38 14.62
N PRO A 7 18.40 0.67 13.91
CA PRO A 7 17.19 1.16 14.56
C PRO A 7 16.45 0.00 15.26
N PRO A 8 15.74 0.28 16.37
CA PRO A 8 15.27 -0.72 17.31
C PRO A 8 14.06 -1.51 16.82
N SER A 9 14.00 -2.75 17.31
CA SER A 9 12.95 -3.74 17.20
C SER A 9 11.60 -3.24 17.73
N ASP A 10 10.61 -3.04 16.84
CA ASP A 10 9.19 -3.35 17.10
C ASP A 10 8.31 -3.27 15.82
N SER A 11 8.87 -3.61 14.66
CA SER A 11 8.09 -3.66 13.42
C SER A 11 7.47 -5.04 13.27
N HIS A 12 6.21 -5.20 13.69
CA HIS A 12 5.34 -6.31 13.29
C HIS A 12 5.02 -6.32 11.77
N PHE A 13 5.82 -5.64 10.96
CA PHE A 13 5.77 -5.62 9.51
C PHE A 13 6.91 -6.47 8.97
N VAL A 14 6.56 -7.64 8.45
CA VAL A 14 7.45 -8.38 7.56
C VAL A 14 7.40 -7.68 6.21
N THR A 15 8.40 -6.84 5.93
CA THR A 15 8.63 -6.35 4.57
C THR A 15 9.16 -7.51 3.73
N ILE A 16 8.26 -8.20 3.02
CA ILE A 16 8.69 -9.14 1.97
C ILE A 16 9.23 -8.29 0.82
N SER A 17 10.55 -8.28 0.65
CA SER A 17 11.19 -7.69 -0.51
C SER A 17 10.72 -8.46 -1.74
N THR A 18 9.91 -7.82 -2.59
CA THR A 18 9.54 -8.39 -3.89
C THR A 18 10.81 -8.58 -4.72
N PRO A 19 11.01 -9.74 -5.38
CA PRO A 19 12.08 -9.87 -6.35
C PRO A 19 11.95 -8.76 -7.39
N LYS A 20 13.09 -8.15 -7.76
CA LYS A 20 13.11 -7.23 -8.89
C LYS A 20 12.64 -8.03 -10.11
N VAL A 21 11.93 -7.39 -11.04
CA VAL A 21 11.37 -7.99 -12.27
C VAL A 21 12.39 -8.79 -13.13
N GLY A 22 13.69 -8.77 -12.79
CA GLY A 22 14.74 -9.59 -13.42
C GLY A 22 15.00 -10.97 -12.81
N ASP A 23 14.44 -11.31 -11.64
CA ASP A 23 14.73 -12.59 -10.94
C ASP A 23 13.58 -13.61 -11.01
N ILE A 24 12.49 -13.29 -11.70
CA ILE A 24 11.39 -14.23 -11.95
C ILE A 24 11.64 -14.84 -13.33
N ASP A 25 12.15 -16.07 -13.35
CA ASP A 25 12.26 -16.88 -14.58
C ASP A 25 10.85 -17.27 -15.05
N ILE A 26 10.22 -16.36 -15.78
CA ILE A 26 9.00 -16.63 -16.53
C ILE A 26 9.46 -17.24 -17.85
N PRO A 27 9.16 -18.51 -18.16
CA PRO A 27 9.55 -19.08 -19.44
C PRO A 27 8.94 -18.23 -20.57
N PRO A 28 9.74 -17.81 -21.56
CA PRO A 28 9.28 -16.88 -22.58
C PRO A 28 8.15 -17.51 -23.41
N PRO A 29 7.05 -16.78 -23.66
CA PRO A 29 6.02 -17.26 -24.58
C PRO A 29 6.63 -17.43 -25.97
N ALA A 30 6.45 -18.62 -26.54
CA ALA A 30 7.04 -19.07 -27.79
C ALA A 30 6.95 -18.00 -28.91
N ALA A 31 8.13 -17.66 -29.45
CA ALA A 31 8.40 -17.06 -30.76
C ALA A 31 7.39 -16.03 -31.31
N ARG A 32 7.67 -14.74 -31.09
CA ARG A 32 7.09 -13.65 -31.89
C ARG A 32 8.09 -13.24 -32.98
N PRO A 33 7.75 -13.29 -34.28
CA PRO A 33 8.69 -13.01 -35.35
C PRO A 33 9.12 -11.54 -35.35
N SER A 34 10.43 -11.34 -35.56
CA SER A 34 11.12 -10.05 -35.64
C SER A 34 10.78 -9.30 -36.92
N GLN A 35 10.25 -8.08 -36.83
CA GLN A 35 10.25 -7.09 -37.91
C GLN A 35 10.36 -5.66 -37.35
N GLY A 36 11.44 -4.94 -37.73
CA GLY A 36 11.47 -3.49 -37.98
C GLY A 36 11.82 -2.48 -36.85
N SER A 37 13.00 -1.85 -36.95
CA SER A 37 13.40 -0.54 -36.37
C SER A 37 12.67 0.66 -37.03
N PRO A 38 12.87 1.95 -36.64
CA PRO A 38 13.17 2.58 -35.35
C PRO A 38 12.13 3.70 -35.01
N GLY A 39 11.41 3.59 -33.91
CA GLY A 39 10.46 4.63 -33.47
C GLY A 39 10.90 5.27 -32.17
N LYS A 40 11.14 6.59 -32.15
CA LYS A 40 11.38 7.37 -30.93
C LYS A 40 10.25 7.08 -29.93
N SER A 41 10.50 6.19 -28.97
CA SER A 41 9.49 5.83 -27.98
C SER A 41 9.26 7.05 -27.11
N HIS A 42 8.13 7.70 -27.32
CA HIS A 42 7.50 8.58 -26.37
C HIS A 42 7.21 7.76 -25.10
N LEU A 43 8.25 7.52 -24.31
CA LEU A 43 8.13 6.98 -22.97
C LEU A 43 7.39 8.06 -22.20
N ARG A 44 6.07 7.91 -22.10
CA ARG A 44 5.24 8.66 -21.14
C ARG A 44 6.00 8.54 -19.82
N LYS A 45 6.58 9.64 -19.34
CA LYS A 45 7.26 9.69 -18.03
C LYS A 45 6.25 9.15 -17.02
N VAL A 46 6.40 7.88 -16.64
CA VAL A 46 5.49 7.27 -15.68
C VAL A 46 5.75 7.98 -14.35
N PRO A 47 4.72 8.61 -13.76
CA PRO A 47 4.88 9.29 -12.50
C PRO A 47 5.21 8.22 -11.46
N LYS A 48 6.41 8.32 -10.87
CA LYS A 48 6.79 7.49 -9.74
C LYS A 48 5.90 7.91 -8.58
N LEU A 49 4.88 7.12 -8.30
CA LEU A 49 3.96 7.33 -7.17
C LEU A 49 4.45 6.46 -6.02
N ALA A 50 4.77 7.09 -4.90
CA ALA A 50 5.03 6.48 -3.63
C ALA A 50 3.89 6.83 -2.68
N ILE A 51 3.32 5.84 -2.00
CA ILE A 51 2.22 6.02 -1.04
C ILE A 51 2.79 5.77 0.34
N GLU A 52 2.64 6.75 1.21
CA GLU A 52 2.98 6.70 2.63
C GLU A 52 1.68 6.72 3.43
N TRP A 53 1.58 5.88 4.44
CA TRP A 53 0.48 5.92 5.40
C TRP A 53 1.03 5.89 6.81
N GLN A 54 0.42 6.70 7.66
CA GLN A 54 0.58 6.70 9.10
C GLN A 54 -0.81 6.62 9.71
N ILE A 55 -1.13 5.53 10.39
CA ILE A 55 -2.43 5.29 11.00
C ILE A 55 -2.19 5.09 12.49
N ASP A 56 -2.39 6.17 13.26
CA ASP A 56 -2.19 6.14 14.70
C ASP A 56 -3.31 5.32 15.37
N GLU A 57 -4.56 5.53 14.95
CA GLU A 57 -5.72 4.85 15.52
C GLU A 57 -6.92 4.84 14.56
N LEU A 58 -7.55 3.68 14.40
CA LEU A 58 -8.88 3.53 13.81
C LEU A 58 -9.77 2.83 14.84
N SER A 59 -10.90 3.44 15.20
CA SER A 59 -11.89 2.86 16.11
C SER A 59 -13.26 2.76 15.44
N ALA A 60 -13.98 1.68 15.71
CA ALA A 60 -15.36 1.48 15.26
C ALA A 60 -16.29 1.31 16.47
N GLN A 61 -17.50 1.84 16.38
CA GLN A 61 -18.54 1.59 17.37
C GLN A 61 -19.29 0.30 17.01
N ILE A 62 -19.36 -0.62 17.96
CA ILE A 62 -20.01 -1.92 17.80
C ILE A 62 -21.21 -1.99 18.73
N THR A 63 -22.40 -2.16 18.17
CA THR A 63 -23.63 -2.37 18.93
C THR A 63 -23.77 -3.85 19.26
N LYS A 64 -23.73 -4.21 20.55
CA LYS A 64 -24.02 -5.57 21.02
C LYS A 64 -25.52 -5.76 21.24
N GLY A 65 -25.98 -7.02 21.26
CA GLY A 65 -27.39 -7.43 21.31
C GLY A 65 -28.22 -6.96 22.53
N ARG A 66 -27.67 -6.12 23.42
CA ARG A 66 -28.40 -5.46 24.53
C ARG A 66 -28.49 -3.93 24.36
N GLY A 67 -28.23 -3.39 23.17
CA GLY A 67 -28.21 -1.95 22.93
C GLY A 67 -26.99 -1.25 23.56
N VAL A 68 -25.99 -2.01 23.99
CA VAL A 68 -24.73 -1.48 24.50
C VAL A 68 -23.80 -1.23 23.33
N THR A 69 -23.48 0.04 23.09
CA THR A 69 -22.46 0.47 22.12
C THR A 69 -21.09 0.43 22.78
N GLU A 70 -20.18 -0.35 22.22
CA GLU A 70 -18.79 -0.42 22.67
C GLU A 70 -17.86 0.09 21.57
N THR A 71 -16.91 0.94 21.93
CA THR A 71 -15.87 1.41 21.01
C THR A 71 -14.75 0.37 20.94
N LYS A 72 -14.54 -0.23 19.77
CA LYS A 72 -13.45 -1.17 19.52
C LYS A 72 -12.39 -0.53 18.64
N VAL A 73 -11.14 -0.58 19.09
CA VAL A 73 -9.98 -0.21 18.27
C VAL A 73 -9.73 -1.31 17.24
N ILE A 74 -9.70 -0.95 15.95
CA ILE A 74 -9.50 -1.85 14.81
C ILE A 74 -8.04 -1.84 14.36
N LEU A 75 -7.45 -0.65 14.22
CA LEU A 75 -6.03 -0.47 13.87
C LEU A 75 -5.38 0.46 14.89
N LYS A 76 -4.13 0.18 15.23
CA LYS A 76 -3.33 0.99 16.15
C LYS A 76 -1.88 1.01 15.67
N ASN A 77 -1.35 2.21 15.44
CA ASN A 77 0.04 2.46 15.04
C ASN A 77 0.50 1.64 13.80
N VAL A 78 -0.26 1.73 12.72
CA VAL A 78 0.00 1.04 11.44
C VAL A 78 0.60 2.04 10.46
N ASN A 79 1.90 1.92 10.21
CA ASN A 79 2.65 2.87 9.38
C ASN A 79 3.39 2.12 8.27
N GLY A 80 3.60 2.76 7.12
CA GLY A 80 4.35 2.15 6.03
C GLY A 80 4.47 3.01 4.79
N LEU A 81 5.28 2.52 3.85
CA LEU A 81 5.58 3.18 2.58
C LEU A 81 5.59 2.13 1.46
N ALA A 82 4.88 2.42 0.37
CA ALA A 82 4.92 1.67 -0.87
C ALA A 82 5.53 2.56 -1.96
N SER A 83 6.71 2.21 -2.46
CA SER A 83 7.38 2.94 -3.54
C SER A 83 6.93 2.47 -4.93
N ALA A 84 7.13 3.33 -5.93
CA ALA A 84 6.80 3.00 -7.31
C ALA A 84 7.50 1.70 -7.77
N GLY A 85 6.72 0.78 -8.33
CA GLY A 85 7.21 -0.52 -8.79
C GLY A 85 7.27 -1.62 -7.72
N GLN A 86 6.84 -1.34 -6.49
CA GLN A 86 6.71 -2.35 -5.44
C GLN A 86 5.29 -2.94 -5.41
N LEU A 87 5.20 -4.24 -5.14
CA LEU A 87 3.96 -4.92 -4.79
C LEU A 87 3.92 -5.13 -3.27
N VAL A 88 2.99 -4.47 -2.60
CA VAL A 88 2.77 -4.63 -1.15
C VAL A 88 1.62 -5.58 -0.92
N VAL A 89 1.84 -6.60 -0.08
CA VAL A 89 0.83 -7.61 0.26
C VAL A 89 0.51 -7.49 1.75
N ILE A 90 -0.77 -7.32 2.08
CA ILE A 90 -1.27 -7.28 3.46
C ILE A 90 -1.89 -8.64 3.79
N MET A 91 -1.32 -9.36 4.76
CA MET A 91 -1.76 -10.69 5.18
C MET A 91 -2.12 -10.70 6.68
N GLY A 92 -2.96 -11.66 7.08
CA GLY A 92 -3.40 -11.79 8.47
C GLY A 92 -4.76 -12.47 8.62
N PRO A 93 -5.17 -12.85 9.85
CA PRO A 93 -6.41 -13.57 10.11
C PRO A 93 -7.66 -12.73 9.79
N SER A 94 -8.82 -13.39 9.70
CA SER A 94 -10.10 -12.68 9.57
C SER A 94 -10.32 -11.77 10.76
N GLY A 95 -10.81 -10.54 10.52
CA GLY A 95 -11.02 -9.54 11.57
C GLY A 95 -9.79 -8.74 12.02
N ALA A 96 -8.60 -8.98 11.43
CA ALA A 96 -7.37 -8.22 11.75
C ALA A 96 -7.36 -6.76 11.25
N GLY A 97 -8.38 -6.33 10.50
CA GLY A 97 -8.47 -4.95 9.99
C GLY A 97 -7.80 -4.69 8.63
N LYS A 98 -7.40 -5.73 7.89
CA LYS A 98 -6.75 -5.60 6.55
C LYS A 98 -7.59 -4.79 5.57
N SER A 99 -8.87 -5.13 5.43
CA SER A 99 -9.79 -4.39 4.54
C SER A 99 -9.97 -2.95 5.02
N SER A 100 -10.05 -2.73 6.33
CA SER A 100 -10.13 -1.39 6.91
C SER A 100 -8.88 -0.55 6.63
N MET A 101 -7.70 -1.16 6.66
CA MET A 101 -6.43 -0.52 6.26
C MET A 101 -6.44 -0.17 4.77
N LEU A 102 -6.90 -1.08 3.92
CA LEU A 102 -7.05 -0.81 2.49
C LEU A 102 -8.06 0.30 2.19
N ASP A 103 -9.18 0.36 2.92
CA ASP A 103 -10.16 1.44 2.79
C ASP A 103 -9.58 2.81 3.18
N ILE A 104 -8.72 2.85 4.21
CA ILE A 104 -7.98 4.08 4.58
C ILE A 104 -7.01 4.49 3.47
N ILE A 105 -6.18 3.55 2.99
CA ILE A 105 -5.19 3.83 1.93
C ILE A 105 -5.88 4.26 0.62
N ALA A 106 -7.04 3.67 0.30
CA ALA A 106 -7.84 4.04 -0.86
C ALA A 106 -8.60 5.38 -0.69
N GLY A 107 -8.49 6.03 0.46
CA GLY A 107 -9.18 7.29 0.77
C GLY A 107 -10.71 7.14 0.94
N ARG A 108 -11.20 5.91 1.13
CA ARG A 108 -12.63 5.59 1.34
C ARG A 108 -13.05 5.82 2.78
N ASN A 109 -12.15 5.53 3.72
CA ASN A 109 -12.36 5.82 5.13
C ASN A 109 -11.45 6.98 5.56
N LYS A 110 -12.06 8.05 6.07
CA LYS A 110 -11.37 9.25 6.57
C LYS A 110 -11.45 9.39 8.09
N ASP A 111 -12.23 8.54 8.75
CA ASP A 111 -12.50 8.60 10.18
C ASP A 111 -11.44 7.81 10.96
N PHE A 112 -10.19 8.22 10.81
CA PHE A 112 -9.04 7.65 11.51
C PHE A 112 -8.08 8.76 11.96
N LYS A 113 -7.28 8.48 12.98
CA LYS A 113 -6.18 9.36 13.41
C LYS A 113 -4.94 9.00 12.61
N GLY A 114 -4.38 9.98 11.92
CA GLY A 114 -3.18 9.81 11.10
C GLY A 114 -3.29 10.52 9.76
N HIS A 115 -2.49 10.09 8.78
CA HIS A 115 -2.52 10.65 7.43
C HIS A 115 -2.06 9.64 6.37
N VAL A 116 -2.57 9.83 5.15
CA VAL A 116 -2.09 9.12 3.95
C VAL A 116 -1.60 10.17 2.96
N LYS A 117 -0.37 10.00 2.49
CA LYS A 117 0.30 10.87 1.53
C LYS A 117 0.69 10.10 0.30
N VAL A 118 0.65 10.75 -0.85
CA VAL A 118 1.21 10.25 -2.10
C VAL A 118 2.27 11.23 -2.56
N ASN A 119 3.52 10.78 -2.66
CA ASN A 119 4.69 11.62 -2.95
C ASN A 119 4.83 12.81 -1.97
N GLY A 120 4.51 12.60 -0.69
CA GLY A 120 4.54 13.65 0.34
C GLY A 120 3.37 14.64 0.30
N LEU A 121 2.46 14.52 -0.68
CA LEU A 121 1.26 15.34 -0.78
C LEU A 121 0.04 14.61 -0.22
N PRO A 122 -0.94 15.31 0.38
CA PRO A 122 -2.18 14.68 0.84
C PRO A 122 -2.98 14.11 -0.33
N TRP A 123 -3.86 13.16 -0.03
CA TRP A 123 -4.75 12.55 -1.01
C TRP A 123 -5.60 13.60 -1.74
N SER A 124 -5.49 13.65 -3.08
CA SER A 124 -6.12 14.65 -3.94
C SER A 124 -7.03 14.01 -4.98
N LYS A 125 -8.04 14.74 -5.48
CA LYS A 125 -8.96 14.28 -6.53
C LYS A 125 -8.24 13.88 -7.83
N GLU A 126 -7.06 14.44 -8.09
CA GLU A 126 -6.26 14.07 -9.26
C GLU A 126 -5.60 12.69 -9.11
N LEU A 127 -5.25 12.31 -7.87
CA LEU A 127 -4.70 10.99 -7.57
C LEU A 127 -5.74 9.89 -7.73
N ASN A 128 -7.03 10.17 -7.49
CA ASN A 128 -8.12 9.24 -7.78
C ASN A 128 -8.17 8.82 -9.26
N LYS A 129 -7.66 9.65 -10.19
CA LYS A 129 -7.59 9.27 -11.61
C LYS A 129 -6.50 8.23 -11.91
N ARG A 130 -5.59 8.01 -10.95
CA ARG A 130 -4.42 7.12 -11.06
C ARG A 130 -4.49 5.94 -10.09
N ALA A 131 -5.53 5.87 -9.27
CA ALA A 131 -5.77 4.80 -8.32
C ALA A 131 -7.07 4.08 -8.68
N CYS A 132 -7.07 2.76 -8.59
CA CYS A 132 -8.27 1.95 -8.67
C CYS A 132 -8.39 1.11 -7.40
N TYR A 133 -9.61 1.02 -6.87
CA TYR A 133 -9.94 0.12 -5.78
C TYR A 133 -10.84 -0.98 -6.33
N VAL A 134 -10.41 -2.23 -6.20
CA VAL A 134 -11.18 -3.39 -6.65
C VAL A 134 -11.70 -4.10 -5.42
N MET A 135 -13.02 -4.27 -5.36
CA MET A 135 -13.70 -4.96 -4.26
C MET A 135 -13.58 -6.47 -4.47
N GLN A 136 -13.52 -7.22 -3.36
CA GLN A 136 -13.53 -8.68 -3.36
C GLN A 136 -14.94 -9.22 -3.66
#